data_AF-W6KK90-F1
#
_entry.id   AF-W6KK90-F1
#
_cell.length_a   1.000
_cell.length_b   1.000
_cell.length_c   1.000
_cell.angle_alpha   90.00
_cell.angle_beta   90.00
_cell.angle_gamma   90.00
#
_symmetry.space_group_name_H-M   'P 1'
#
loop_
_entity.id
_entity.type
_entity.pdbx_description
1 polymer ?
#
loop_
_entity_poly.entity_id
_entity_poly.type
_entity_poly.pdbx_seq_one_letter_code
_entity_poly.pdbx_strand_id
1 'polypeptide(L)'
;MSLSVTEAFNKHQVVRADGESALPRSRIPIAGLEAGYNLPSPVINDAASHSKYSGQLTSEEFLAFCEANEGYHISPQDMAKSVVIVAPSNVITRASLEKILSEARPSDNALSEKEVDELFNILDTEHKGAFTADHFMQSLYGDEGSIYLAEQRADDVIKAQMLKKREAEEKAAREREEQARRERERTARNAAAAAPKPIVKKKAKACC
;
A
#
# COMPACT_ATOMS: atom_id res chain seq x y z
N MET A 1 -18.49 -6.00 4.00
CA MET A 1 -19.26 -6.29 2.80
C MET A 1 -19.32 -5.07 1.91
N SER A 2 -18.71 -5.15 0.72
CA SER A 2 -18.91 -4.18 -0.35
C SER A 2 -20.37 -4.14 -0.78
N LEU A 3 -20.77 -3.07 -1.49
CA LEU A 3 -22.10 -3.05 -2.10
C LEU A 3 -22.21 -4.22 -3.07
N SER A 4 -23.40 -4.82 -3.16
CA SER A 4 -23.67 -5.70 -4.28
C SER A 4 -23.58 -4.91 -5.59
N VAL A 5 -23.23 -5.58 -6.69
CA VAL A 5 -23.14 -4.95 -8.02
C VAL A 5 -24.44 -4.19 -8.37
N THR A 6 -25.59 -4.75 -7.99
CA THR A 6 -26.91 -4.12 -8.17
C THR A 6 -27.10 -2.87 -7.30
N GLU A 7 -26.65 -2.87 -6.04
CA GLU A 7 -26.74 -1.68 -5.18
C GLU A 7 -25.84 -0.56 -5.69
N ALA A 8 -24.62 -0.90 -6.11
CA ALA A 8 -23.70 0.06 -6.71
C ALA A 8 -24.27 0.65 -8.02
N PHE A 9 -24.92 -0.18 -8.85
CA PHE A 9 -25.68 0.29 -10.02
C PHE A 9 -26.77 1.27 -9.62
N ASN A 10 -27.64 0.89 -8.69
CA ASN A 10 -28.80 1.69 -8.27
C ASN A 10 -28.40 3.05 -7.69
N LYS A 11 -27.25 3.12 -7.02
CA LYS A 11 -26.72 4.35 -6.42
C LYS A 11 -26.27 5.37 -7.47
N HIS A 12 -25.74 4.89 -8.60
CA HIS A 12 -25.08 5.74 -9.60
C HIS A 12 -25.82 5.82 -10.95
N GLN A 13 -26.91 5.07 -11.14
CA GLN A 13 -27.71 5.09 -12.36
C GLN A 13 -28.26 6.49 -12.70
N VAL A 14 -28.56 6.71 -13.97
CA VAL A 14 -29.38 7.81 -14.46
C VAL A 14 -30.60 7.25 -15.18
N VAL A 15 -31.75 7.90 -14.99
CA VAL A 15 -32.96 7.59 -15.76
C VAL A 15 -32.86 8.31 -17.10
N ARG A 16 -32.90 7.55 -18.19
CA ARG A 16 -32.86 8.06 -19.57
C ARG A 16 -34.23 8.61 -19.97
N ALA A 17 -34.27 9.29 -21.12
CA ALA A 17 -35.51 9.85 -21.68
C ALA A 17 -36.54 8.78 -22.08
N ASP A 18 -36.10 7.56 -22.38
CA ASP A 18 -36.95 6.39 -22.67
C ASP A 18 -37.47 5.70 -21.38
N GLY A 19 -37.10 6.21 -20.20
CA GLY A 19 -37.51 5.68 -18.89
C GLY A 19 -36.65 4.52 -18.40
N GLU A 20 -35.69 4.02 -19.19
CA GLU A 20 -34.77 2.98 -18.73
C GLU A 20 -33.64 3.59 -17.88
N SER A 21 -33.19 2.84 -16.87
CA SER A 21 -32.05 3.23 -16.04
C SER A 21 -30.76 2.65 -16.59
N ALA A 22 -29.72 3.48 -16.67
CA ALA A 22 -28.41 3.06 -17.13
C ALA A 22 -27.30 3.79 -16.38
N LEU A 23 -26.14 3.15 -16.26
CA LEU A 23 -24.90 3.74 -15.81
C LEU A 23 -24.19 4.41 -17.00
N PRO A 24 -24.01 5.74 -16.98
CA PRO A 24 -23.17 6.40 -17.97
C PRO A 24 -21.71 6.03 -17.75
N ARG A 25 -20.92 6.01 -18.83
CA ARG A 25 -19.50 5.63 -18.81
C ARG A 25 -18.68 6.28 -17.69
N SER A 26 -18.90 7.55 -17.38
CA SER A 26 -18.15 8.24 -16.31
C SER A 26 -18.40 7.63 -14.93
N ARG A 27 -19.56 7.03 -14.69
CA ARG A 27 -19.94 6.45 -13.39
C ARG A 27 -19.62 4.97 -13.23
N ILE A 28 -19.32 4.26 -14.32
CA ILE A 28 -18.99 2.83 -14.27
C ILE A 28 -17.76 2.54 -13.38
N PRO A 29 -16.64 3.29 -13.44
CA PRO A 29 -15.50 3.03 -12.55
C PRO A 29 -15.84 3.17 -11.07
N ILE A 30 -16.69 4.15 -10.74
CA ILE A 30 -17.10 4.43 -9.36
C ILE A 30 -18.00 3.30 -8.85
N ALA A 31 -19.05 2.96 -9.61
CA ALA A 31 -19.96 1.86 -9.26
C ALA A 31 -19.19 0.52 -9.18
N GLY A 32 -18.25 0.29 -10.11
CA GLY A 32 -17.38 -0.87 -10.07
C GLY A 32 -16.57 -0.92 -8.77
N LEU A 33 -15.92 0.19 -8.40
CA LEU A 33 -15.09 0.23 -7.20
C LEU A 33 -15.89 0.01 -5.91
N GLU A 34 -17.08 0.60 -5.79
CA GLU A 34 -17.97 0.37 -4.64
C GLU A 34 -18.51 -1.06 -4.58
N ALA A 35 -18.59 -1.74 -5.73
CA ALA A 35 -18.87 -3.17 -5.82
C ALA A 35 -17.62 -4.06 -5.60
N GLY A 36 -16.45 -3.47 -5.31
CA GLY A 36 -15.19 -4.16 -5.08
C GLY A 36 -14.33 -4.38 -6.32
N TYR A 37 -14.70 -3.83 -7.48
CA TYR A 37 -13.98 -4.01 -8.74
C TYR A 37 -13.17 -2.78 -9.13
N ASN A 38 -11.89 -2.98 -9.40
CA ASN A 38 -11.01 -1.91 -9.87
C ASN A 38 -10.86 -2.00 -11.39
N LEU A 39 -11.94 -1.66 -12.10
CA LEU A 39 -12.09 -1.87 -13.55
C LEU A 39 -11.20 -0.89 -14.36
N PRO A 40 -10.44 -1.36 -15.37
CA PRO A 40 -9.64 -0.48 -16.21
C PRO A 40 -10.45 0.29 -17.24
N SER A 41 -10.07 1.56 -17.43
CA SER A 41 -10.66 2.47 -18.41
C SER A 41 -10.82 1.85 -19.82
N PRO A 42 -9.83 1.12 -20.39
CA PRO A 42 -9.97 0.46 -21.70
C PRO A 42 -11.06 -0.63 -21.73
N VAL A 43 -11.16 -1.45 -20.68
CA VAL A 43 -12.16 -2.53 -20.59
C VAL A 43 -13.56 -1.93 -20.48
N ILE A 44 -13.70 -0.85 -19.69
CA ILE A 44 -14.96 -0.13 -19.57
C ILE A 44 -15.35 0.52 -20.91
N ASN A 45 -14.40 1.12 -21.63
CA ASN A 45 -14.66 1.74 -22.93
C ASN A 45 -15.15 0.73 -23.96
N ASP A 46 -14.56 -0.47 -23.97
CA ASP A 46 -14.99 -1.55 -24.87
C ASP A 46 -16.40 -2.06 -24.53
N ALA A 47 -16.69 -2.29 -23.25
CA ALA A 47 -18.03 -2.71 -22.83
C ALA A 47 -19.09 -1.64 -23.13
N ALA A 48 -18.80 -0.38 -22.84
CA ALA A 48 -19.73 0.73 -23.07
C ALA A 48 -19.94 1.05 -24.55
N SER A 49 -18.99 0.74 -25.44
CA SER A 49 -19.15 0.99 -26.89
C SER A 49 -20.05 -0.05 -27.57
N HIS A 50 -20.09 -1.27 -27.03
CA HIS A 50 -20.85 -2.41 -27.57
C HIS A 50 -22.18 -2.67 -26.85
N SER A 51 -22.55 -1.84 -25.89
CA SER A 51 -23.81 -1.98 -25.15
C SER A 51 -25.04 -1.60 -25.99
N LYS A 52 -26.22 -1.98 -25.49
CA LYS A 52 -27.53 -1.58 -26.01
C LYS A 52 -27.62 -0.07 -26.21
N TYR A 53 -26.99 0.68 -25.31
CA TYR A 53 -26.94 2.13 -25.34
C TYR A 53 -25.51 2.63 -25.31
N SER A 54 -24.96 2.90 -26.50
CA SER A 54 -23.57 3.35 -26.64
C SER A 54 -23.18 4.43 -25.61
N GLY A 55 -22.11 4.16 -24.87
CA GLY A 55 -21.59 4.97 -23.77
C GLY A 55 -22.26 4.72 -22.40
N GLN A 56 -23.16 3.75 -22.29
CA GLN A 56 -23.91 3.44 -21.07
C GLN A 56 -24.10 1.93 -20.89
N LEU A 57 -24.20 1.47 -19.65
CA LEU A 57 -24.56 0.08 -19.33
C LEU A 57 -25.89 0.05 -18.59
N THR A 58 -26.82 -0.79 -19.02
CA THR A 58 -28.00 -1.14 -18.22
C THR A 58 -27.59 -1.97 -17.00
N SER A 59 -28.55 -2.24 -16.09
CA SER A 59 -28.28 -3.06 -14.91
C SER A 59 -27.75 -4.45 -15.30
N GLU A 60 -28.44 -5.12 -16.22
CA GLU A 60 -28.06 -6.46 -16.70
C GLU A 60 -26.67 -6.45 -17.35
N GLU A 61 -26.36 -5.44 -18.17
CA GLU A 61 -25.05 -5.31 -18.81
C GLU A 61 -23.94 -5.02 -17.80
N PHE A 62 -24.20 -4.20 -16.79
CA PHE A 62 -23.20 -3.90 -15.75
C PHE A 62 -22.92 -5.10 -14.85
N LEU A 63 -23.95 -5.88 -14.51
CA LEU A 63 -23.80 -7.14 -13.78
C LEU A 63 -22.94 -8.13 -14.58
N ALA A 64 -23.34 -8.41 -15.82
CA ALA A 64 -22.60 -9.30 -16.71
C ALA A 64 -21.17 -8.80 -16.96
N PHE A 65 -20.98 -7.49 -17.05
CA PHE A 65 -19.66 -6.88 -17.18
C PHE A 65 -18.78 -7.15 -15.95
N CYS A 66 -19.29 -7.02 -14.72
CA CYS A 66 -18.52 -7.32 -13.51
C CYS A 66 -18.20 -8.81 -13.39
N GLU A 67 -19.15 -9.71 -13.69
CA GLU A 67 -18.93 -11.16 -13.70
C GLU A 67 -17.87 -11.59 -14.74
N ALA A 68 -17.90 -11.00 -15.93
CA ALA A 68 -16.87 -11.25 -16.95
C ALA A 68 -15.47 -10.73 -16.57
N ASN A 69 -15.39 -9.88 -15.55
CA ASN A 69 -14.19 -9.16 -15.12
C ASN A 69 -13.82 -9.46 -13.66
N GLU A 70 -14.15 -10.66 -13.14
CA GLU A 70 -13.78 -11.13 -11.79
C GLU A 70 -12.29 -10.98 -11.46
N GLY A 71 -11.40 -11.07 -12.45
CA GLY A 71 -9.96 -10.85 -12.26
C GLY A 71 -9.59 -9.44 -11.78
N TYR A 72 -10.51 -8.48 -11.86
CA TYR A 72 -10.35 -7.11 -11.35
C TYR A 72 -11.02 -6.87 -10.00
N HIS A 73 -11.61 -7.90 -9.39
CA HIS A 73 -12.14 -7.82 -8.04
C HIS A 73 -10.99 -7.71 -7.03
N ILE A 74 -11.08 -6.73 -6.12
CA ILE A 74 -10.10 -6.49 -5.06
C ILE A 74 -10.69 -6.90 -3.73
N SER A 75 -10.01 -7.83 -3.08
CA SER A 75 -10.36 -8.25 -1.73
C SER A 75 -10.17 -7.08 -0.73
N PRO A 76 -11.00 -6.98 0.33
CA PRO A 76 -10.81 -5.94 1.34
C PRO A 76 -9.43 -6.01 2.00
N GLN A 77 -8.85 -7.22 2.10
CA GLN A 77 -7.50 -7.44 2.62
C GLN A 77 -6.43 -6.79 1.73
N ASP A 78 -6.53 -6.99 0.41
CA ASP A 78 -5.55 -6.44 -0.52
C ASP A 78 -5.68 -4.92 -0.65
N MET A 79 -6.91 -4.39 -0.64
CA MET A 79 -7.11 -2.95 -0.56
C MET A 79 -6.53 -2.38 0.74
N ALA A 80 -6.78 -3.01 1.89
CA ALA A 80 -6.25 -2.57 3.18
C ALA A 80 -4.71 -2.50 3.17
N LYS A 81 -4.02 -3.48 2.59
CA LYS A 81 -2.56 -3.46 2.42
C LYS A 81 -2.11 -2.23 1.63
N SER A 82 -2.70 -1.98 0.46
CA SER A 82 -2.37 -0.81 -0.37
C SER A 82 -2.62 0.51 0.37
N VAL A 83 -3.73 0.59 1.11
CA VAL A 83 -4.08 1.78 1.91
C VAL A 83 -3.05 2.03 3.01
N VAL A 84 -2.61 1.02 3.77
CA VAL A 84 -1.63 1.21 4.85
C VAL A 84 -0.27 1.63 4.31
N ILE A 85 0.14 1.09 3.16
CA ILE A 85 1.40 1.46 2.49
C ILE A 85 1.38 2.92 2.02
N VAL A 86 0.29 3.35 1.40
CA VAL A 86 0.20 4.67 0.76
C VAL A 86 -0.23 5.77 1.73
N ALA A 87 -1.10 5.47 2.69
CA ALA A 87 -1.66 6.39 3.67
C ALA A 87 -1.37 5.95 5.12
N PRO A 88 -0.08 5.83 5.53
CA PRO A 88 0.30 5.36 6.87
C PRO A 88 -0.16 6.31 7.98
N SER A 89 -0.43 7.57 7.66
CA SER A 89 -0.95 8.58 8.59
C SER A 89 -2.48 8.56 8.75
N ASN A 90 -3.18 7.60 8.13
CA ASN A 90 -4.64 7.52 8.09
C ASN A 90 -5.32 8.68 7.31
N VAL A 91 -4.58 9.39 6.45
CA VAL A 91 -5.11 10.50 5.65
C VAL A 91 -4.99 10.16 4.17
N ILE A 92 -6.12 10.22 3.45
CA ILE A 92 -6.20 10.04 2.01
C ILE A 92 -6.57 11.38 1.37
N THR A 93 -5.61 11.92 0.64
CA THR A 93 -5.75 12.99 -0.35
C THR A 93 -6.01 12.41 -1.74
N ARG A 94 -6.34 13.27 -2.72
CA ARG A 94 -6.50 12.89 -4.12
C ARG A 94 -5.31 12.12 -4.69
N ALA A 95 -4.10 12.61 -4.44
CA ALA A 95 -2.87 11.97 -4.92
C ALA A 95 -2.63 10.59 -4.29
N SER A 96 -2.92 10.44 -3.00
CA SER A 96 -2.84 9.12 -2.35
C SER A 96 -3.96 8.18 -2.81
N LEU A 97 -5.15 8.67 -3.11
CA LEU A 97 -6.23 7.85 -3.66
C LEU A 97 -5.82 7.26 -5.02
N GLU A 98 -5.30 8.09 -5.91
CA GLU A 98 -4.75 7.65 -7.20
C GLU A 98 -3.71 6.54 -7.01
N LYS A 99 -2.74 6.77 -6.10
CA LYS A 99 -1.70 5.81 -5.82
C LYS A 99 -2.23 4.51 -5.19
N ILE A 100 -3.21 4.57 -4.28
CA ILE A 100 -3.86 3.38 -3.71
C ILE A 100 -4.47 2.52 -4.82
N LEU A 101 -5.18 3.15 -5.75
CA LEU A 101 -5.85 2.45 -6.84
C LEU A 101 -4.85 1.85 -7.85
N SER A 102 -3.67 2.45 -8.02
CA SER A 102 -2.57 1.88 -8.78
C SER A 102 -1.91 0.70 -8.06
N GLU A 103 -1.58 0.83 -6.78
CA GLU A 103 -0.92 -0.23 -5.98
C GLU A 103 -1.82 -1.45 -5.77
N ALA A 104 -3.14 -1.25 -5.68
CA ALA A 104 -4.10 -2.35 -5.54
C ALA A 104 -4.33 -3.13 -6.85
N ARG A 105 -3.71 -2.75 -7.99
CA ARG A 105 -3.83 -3.44 -9.27
C ARG A 105 -2.55 -4.20 -9.65
N PRO A 106 -2.67 -5.40 -10.25
CA PRO A 106 -1.56 -6.10 -10.89
C PRO A 106 -1.22 -5.62 -12.32
N SER A 107 -1.88 -4.61 -12.89
CA SER A 107 -1.65 -4.16 -14.28
C SER A 107 -1.67 -2.63 -14.49
N ASP A 108 -0.90 -2.16 -15.49
CA ASP A 108 -0.54 -0.76 -15.78
C ASP A 108 -1.67 0.19 -16.23
N ASN A 109 -2.93 -0.25 -16.20
CA ASN A 109 -4.04 0.57 -16.69
C ASN A 109 -4.78 1.23 -15.51
N ALA A 110 -4.30 2.40 -15.07
CA ALA A 110 -4.94 3.20 -14.02
C ALA A 110 -6.29 3.80 -14.46
N LEU A 111 -7.07 4.28 -13.48
CA LEU A 111 -8.17 5.21 -13.76
C LEU A 111 -7.59 6.50 -14.36
N SER A 112 -8.35 7.15 -15.23
CA SER A 112 -8.02 8.48 -15.72
C SER A 112 -8.15 9.53 -14.61
N GLU A 113 -7.44 10.65 -14.73
CA GLU A 113 -7.46 11.74 -13.75
C GLU A 113 -8.89 12.20 -13.41
N LYS A 114 -9.78 12.28 -14.41
CA LYS A 114 -11.18 12.68 -14.21
C LYS A 114 -11.97 11.67 -13.39
N GLU A 115 -11.72 10.39 -13.59
CA GLU A 115 -12.39 9.32 -12.83
C GLU A 115 -11.92 9.31 -11.38
N VAL A 116 -10.63 9.57 -11.16
CA VAL A 116 -10.08 9.75 -9.81
C VAL A 116 -10.68 11.00 -9.15
N ASP A 117 -10.82 12.11 -9.87
CA ASP A 117 -11.44 13.33 -9.35
C ASP A 117 -12.90 13.14 -8.98
N GLU A 118 -13.70 12.50 -9.84
CA GLU A 118 -15.10 12.19 -9.54
C GLU A 118 -15.23 11.27 -8.33
N LEU A 119 -14.42 10.21 -8.26
CA LEU A 119 -14.39 9.33 -7.10
C LEU A 119 -13.97 10.06 -5.82
N PHE A 120 -12.94 10.90 -5.90
CA PHE A 120 -12.46 11.68 -4.77
C PHE A 120 -13.56 12.61 -4.25
N ASN A 121 -14.28 13.30 -5.14
CA ASN A 121 -15.37 14.19 -4.75
C ASN A 121 -16.57 13.45 -4.13
N ILE A 122 -16.81 12.19 -4.50
CA ILE A 122 -17.85 11.35 -3.90
C ILE A 122 -17.47 10.94 -2.47
N LEU A 123 -16.19 10.66 -2.24
CA LEU A 123 -15.67 10.24 -0.93
C LEU A 123 -15.40 11.43 0.01
N ASP A 124 -14.95 12.56 -0.51
CA ASP A 124 -14.75 13.81 0.23
C ASP A 124 -16.07 14.59 0.37
N THR A 125 -17.02 13.97 1.07
CA THR A 125 -18.37 14.53 1.30
C THR A 125 -18.38 15.89 2.00
N GLU A 126 -17.32 16.20 2.75
CA GLU A 126 -17.17 17.47 3.47
C GLU A 126 -16.33 18.50 2.69
N HIS A 127 -15.85 18.16 1.49
CA HIS A 127 -15.02 19.00 0.63
C HIS A 127 -13.78 19.58 1.35
N LYS A 128 -13.14 18.78 2.20
CA LYS A 128 -11.97 19.18 2.99
C LYS A 128 -10.65 18.99 2.23
N GLY A 129 -10.69 18.36 1.06
CA GLY A 129 -9.52 17.98 0.28
C GLY A 129 -8.80 16.73 0.82
N ALA A 130 -9.36 16.07 1.82
CA ALA A 130 -8.87 14.80 2.37
C ALA A 130 -9.95 14.10 3.20
N PHE A 131 -9.88 12.77 3.27
CA PHE A 131 -10.69 11.92 4.15
C PHE A 131 -9.83 10.86 4.84
N THR A 132 -10.38 10.16 5.83
CA THR A 132 -9.63 9.13 6.55
C THR A 132 -9.58 7.80 5.80
N ALA A 133 -8.53 7.01 6.00
CA ALA A 133 -8.47 5.67 5.43
C ALA A 133 -9.54 4.73 6.01
N ASP A 134 -9.95 4.94 7.26
CA ASP A 134 -11.09 4.23 7.84
C ASP A 134 -12.39 4.55 7.09
N HIS A 135 -12.65 5.84 6.80
CA HIS A 135 -13.83 6.24 6.03
C HIS A 135 -13.82 5.67 4.60
N PHE A 136 -12.66 5.63 3.97
CA PHE A 136 -12.49 5.03 2.65
C PHE A 136 -12.82 3.54 2.65
N MET A 137 -12.19 2.78 3.55
CA MET A 137 -12.40 1.34 3.64
C MET A 137 -13.83 1.00 4.05
N GLN A 138 -14.44 1.79 4.93
CA GLN A 138 -15.84 1.65 5.30
C GLN A 138 -16.78 1.97 4.14
N SER A 139 -16.47 2.98 3.33
CA SER A 139 -17.28 3.35 2.16
C SER A 139 -17.28 2.25 1.08
N LEU A 140 -16.14 1.57 0.90
CA LEU A 140 -16.00 0.52 -0.11
C LEU A 140 -16.43 -0.87 0.36
N TYR A 141 -16.15 -1.23 1.62
CA TYR A 141 -16.31 -2.59 2.12
C TYR A 141 -17.07 -2.66 3.45
N GLY A 142 -17.67 -1.57 3.92
CA GLY A 142 -18.36 -1.52 5.21
C GLY A 142 -17.45 -1.83 6.40
N ASP A 143 -18.03 -2.40 7.45
CA ASP A 143 -17.31 -2.68 8.70
C ASP A 143 -16.14 -3.66 8.50
N GLU A 144 -16.29 -4.59 7.55
CA GLU A 144 -15.25 -5.56 7.19
C GLU A 144 -13.98 -4.87 6.67
N GLY A 145 -14.12 -3.83 5.84
CA GLY A 145 -12.96 -3.04 5.38
C GLY A 145 -12.24 -2.36 6.53
N SER A 146 -13.00 -1.87 7.51
CA SER A 146 -12.44 -1.22 8.71
C SER A 146 -11.68 -2.22 9.59
N ILE A 147 -12.20 -3.45 9.72
CA ILE A 147 -11.55 -4.53 10.46
C ILE A 147 -10.21 -4.89 9.81
N TYR A 148 -10.20 -5.14 8.49
CA TYR A 148 -8.96 -5.49 7.79
C TYR A 148 -7.92 -4.37 7.81
N LEU A 149 -8.35 -3.11 7.74
CA LEU A 149 -7.45 -1.97 7.89
C LEU A 149 -6.82 -1.93 9.29
N ALA A 150 -7.60 -2.18 10.34
CA ALA A 150 -7.12 -2.21 11.72
C ALA A 150 -6.14 -3.37 11.96
N GLU A 151 -6.45 -4.57 11.45
CA GLU A 151 -5.57 -5.75 11.52
C GLU A 151 -4.25 -5.48 10.81
N GLN A 152 -4.29 -4.95 9.58
CA GLN A 152 -3.10 -4.64 8.82
C GLN A 152 -2.20 -3.61 9.52
N ARG A 153 -2.81 -2.58 10.15
CA ARG A 153 -2.06 -1.60 10.95
C ARG A 153 -1.43 -2.21 12.19
N ALA A 154 -2.14 -3.09 12.89
CA ALA A 154 -1.60 -3.78 14.06
C ALA A 154 -0.40 -4.65 13.69
N ASP A 155 -0.50 -5.40 12.58
CA ASP A 155 0.59 -6.22 12.06
C ASP A 155 1.83 -5.40 11.70
N ASP A 156 1.65 -4.23 11.08
CA ASP A 156 2.77 -3.36 10.70
C ASP A 156 3.46 -2.75 11.93
N VAL A 157 2.72 -2.42 12.99
CA VAL A 157 3.29 -2.00 14.27
C VAL A 157 4.14 -3.12 14.88
N ILE A 158 3.62 -4.36 14.88
CA ILE A 158 4.35 -5.52 15.40
C ILE A 158 5.63 -5.76 14.59
N LYS A 159 5.54 -5.77 13.25
CA LYS A 159 6.70 -5.92 12.37
C LYS A 159 7.74 -4.82 12.58
N ALA A 160 7.31 -3.57 12.72
CA ALA A 160 8.22 -2.44 12.98
C ALA A 160 8.94 -2.57 14.34
N GLN A 161 8.25 -3.06 15.38
CA GLN A 161 8.86 -3.34 16.68
C GLN A 161 9.89 -4.47 16.60
N MET A 162 9.57 -5.57 15.88
CA MET A 162 10.49 -6.68 15.68
C MET A 162 11.76 -6.25 14.92
N LEU A 163 11.61 -5.45 13.86
CA LEU A 163 12.73 -4.90 13.10
C LEU A 163 13.63 -4.04 13.97
N LYS A 164 13.05 -3.08 14.72
CA LYS A 164 13.82 -2.23 15.64
C LYS A 164 14.58 -3.03 16.70
N LYS A 165 13.96 -4.08 17.25
CA LYS A 165 14.61 -4.96 18.22
C LYS A 165 15.81 -5.70 17.60
N ARG A 166 15.63 -6.24 16.38
CA ARG A 166 16.70 -6.93 15.65
C ARG A 166 17.86 -6.00 15.33
N GLU A 167 17.58 -4.79 14.87
CA GLU A 167 18.60 -3.77 14.59
C GLU A 167 19.36 -3.35 15.86
N ALA A 168 18.66 -3.21 16.99
CA ALA A 168 19.28 -2.89 18.27
C ALA A 168 20.19 -4.02 18.77
N GLU A 169 19.76 -5.28 18.64
CA GLU A 169 20.56 -6.46 18.99
C GLU A 169 21.81 -6.59 18.10
N GLU A 170 21.66 -6.39 16.79
CA GLU A 170 22.78 -6.41 15.84
C GLU A 170 23.79 -5.29 16.13
N LYS A 171 23.30 -4.08 16.41
CA LYS A 171 24.15 -2.95 16.79
C LYS A 171 24.90 -3.22 18.10
N ALA A 172 24.22 -3.75 19.12
CA ALA A 172 24.84 -4.12 20.38
C ALA A 172 25.88 -5.24 20.22
N ALA A 173 25.65 -6.21 19.33
CA ALA A 173 26.62 -7.25 19.02
C ALA A 173 27.88 -6.67 18.37
N ARG A 174 27.73 -5.77 17.39
CA ARG A 174 28.85 -5.08 16.73
C ARG A 174 29.66 -4.22 17.72
N GLU A 175 28.99 -3.49 18.61
CA GLU A 175 29.66 -2.67 19.64
C GLU A 175 30.44 -3.53 20.64
N ARG A 176 29.89 -4.67 21.08
CA ARG A 176 30.60 -5.62 21.96
C ARG A 176 31.82 -6.24 21.28
N GLU A 177 31.69 -6.62 20.01
CA GLU A 177 32.81 -7.16 19.24
C GLU A 177 33.92 -6.12 19.07
N GLU A 178 33.57 -4.87 18.77
CA GLU A 178 34.53 -3.79 18.63
C GLU A 178 35.22 -3.47 19.97
N GLN A 179 34.47 -3.42 21.08
CA GLN A 179 35.03 -3.23 22.42
C GLN A 179 36.01 -4.36 22.77
N ALA A 180 35.62 -5.62 22.54
CA ALA A 180 36.49 -6.77 22.78
C ALA A 180 37.76 -6.71 21.92
N ARG A 181 37.67 -6.27 20.65
CA ARG A 181 38.84 -6.06 19.79
C ARG A 181 39.77 -4.97 20.33
N ARG A 182 39.22 -3.81 20.70
CA ARG A 182 39.99 -2.70 21.29
C ARG A 182 40.68 -3.11 22.59
N GLU A 183 40.02 -3.89 23.43
CA GLU A 183 40.59 -4.39 24.69
C GLU A 183 41.71 -5.42 24.45
N ARG A 184 41.55 -6.32 23.48
CA ARG A 184 42.61 -7.25 23.04
C ARG A 184 43.83 -6.51 22.48
N GLU A 185 43.62 -5.48 21.66
CA GLU A 185 44.71 -4.64 21.17
C GLU A 185 45.42 -3.87 22.29
N ARG A 186 44.67 -3.34 23.26
CA ARG A 186 45.23 -2.63 24.42
C ARG A 186 46.06 -3.56 25.30
N THR A 187 45.55 -4.76 25.59
CA THR A 187 46.28 -5.76 26.38
C THR A 187 47.54 -6.24 25.65
N ALA A 188 47.47 -6.48 24.34
CA ALA A 188 48.63 -6.83 23.52
C ALA A 188 49.71 -5.73 23.50
N ARG A 189 49.33 -4.46 23.35
CA ARG A 189 50.26 -3.32 23.41
C ARG A 189 50.92 -3.19 24.78
N ASN A 190 50.16 -3.33 25.86
CA ASN A 190 50.70 -3.26 27.22
C ASN A 190 51.66 -4.42 27.52
N ALA A 191 51.36 -5.63 27.04
CA ALA A 191 52.25 -6.79 27.17
C ALA A 191 53.56 -6.60 26.38
N ALA A 192 53.48 -6.05 25.15
CA ALA A 192 54.66 -5.75 24.35
C ALA A 192 55.55 -4.66 24.97
N ALA A 193 54.97 -3.67 25.63
CA ALA A 193 55.71 -2.61 26.34
C ALA A 193 56.38 -3.10 27.65
N ALA A 194 55.84 -4.15 28.28
CA ALA A 194 56.39 -4.77 29.48
C ALA A 194 57.46 -5.83 29.19
N ALA A 195 57.69 -6.18 27.92
CA ALA A 195 58.71 -7.16 27.54
C ALA A 195 60.13 -6.61 27.84
N PRO A 196 60.99 -7.37 28.54
CA PRO A 196 62.33 -6.90 28.91
C PRO A 196 63.17 -6.64 27.66
N LYS A 197 63.78 -5.45 27.58
CA LYS A 197 64.67 -5.09 26.46
C LYS A 197 65.81 -6.10 26.35
N PRO A 198 66.14 -6.58 25.14
CA PRO A 198 67.23 -7.53 24.97
C PRO A 198 68.53 -6.91 25.47
N ILE A 199 69.16 -7.57 26.45
CA ILE A 199 70.48 -7.21 26.96
C ILE A 199 71.47 -7.39 25.81
N VAL A 200 71.86 -6.27 25.20
CA VAL A 200 72.90 -6.25 24.17
C VAL A 200 74.22 -6.64 24.83
N LYS A 201 74.63 -7.91 24.70
CA LYS A 201 75.98 -8.34 25.07
C LYS A 201 76.99 -7.63 24.15
N LYS A 202 77.65 -6.59 24.65
CA LYS A 202 78.84 -6.01 24.01
C LYS A 202 79.90 -7.11 23.89
N LYS A 203 80.21 -7.53 22.66
CA LYS A 203 81.39 -8.35 22.36
C LYS A 203 82.63 -7.55 22.78
N ALA A 204 83.35 -8.04 23.77
CA ALA A 204 84.70 -7.57 24.06
C ALA A 204 85.59 -7.88 22.85
N LYS A 205 86.20 -6.84 22.28
CA LYS A 205 87.38 -6.97 21.43
C LYS A 205 88.53 -7.42 22.34
N ALA A 206 88.99 -8.66 22.16
CA ALA A 206 90.31 -9.05 22.63
C ALA A 206 91.34 -8.49 21.63
N CYS A 207 92.23 -7.65 22.16
CA CYS A 207 93.45 -7.17 21.53
C CYS A 207 94.62 -7.94 22.18
N CYS A 208 95.72 -8.06 21.43
CA CYS A 208 96.99 -8.75 21.70
C CYS A 208 97.07 -10.16 21.10
#